data_AF-A0A0G4NN26-F1
#
_entry.id   AF-A0A0G4NN26-F1
#
_cell.length_a   1.000
_cell.length_b   1.000
_cell.length_c   1.000
_cell.angle_alpha   90.00
_cell.angle_beta   90.00
_cell.angle_gamma   90.00
#
_symmetry.space_group_name_H-M   'P 1'
#
loop_
_entity.id
_entity.type
_entity.pdbx_description
1 polymer ?
#
loop_
_entity_poly.entity_id
_entity_poly.type
_entity_poly.pdbx_seq_one_letter_code
_entity_poly.pdbx_strand_id
1 'polypeptide(L)'
;AGGGFSYGDVFGAGVGWAQSILEHKHARQEFEAFFNRPDTFSLGVCNGCQMITRLKELIPGAADWPTFSHNASRQFEARFGMVTIDDSRAATPSVFLHGMSGSSLPIA
;
A
#
# COMPACT_ATOMS: atom_id res chain seq x y z
N ALA A 1 -2.52 -6.82 3.37
CA ALA A 1 -1.08 -7.03 3.64
C ALA A 1 -0.67 -6.26 4.89
N GLY A 2 -0.09 -6.95 5.88
CA GLY A 2 0.33 -6.35 7.16
C GLY A 2 1.66 -5.58 7.09
N GLY A 3 2.02 -4.90 8.17
CA GLY A 3 3.28 -4.18 8.32
C GLY A 3 4.46 -5.05 8.79
N GLY A 4 5.66 -4.48 8.83
CA GLY A 4 6.88 -5.16 9.29
C GLY A 4 8.12 -4.77 8.49
N PHE A 5 9.10 -5.68 8.45
CA PHE A 5 10.35 -5.52 7.71
C PHE A 5 10.60 -6.78 6.87
N SER A 6 9.77 -7.01 5.85
CA SER A 6 9.91 -8.20 5.00
C SER A 6 11.31 -8.22 4.37
N TYR A 7 12.00 -9.37 4.49
CA TYR A 7 13.39 -9.52 4.08
C TYR A 7 14.35 -8.47 4.69
N GLY A 8 14.03 -7.93 5.87
CA GLY A 8 14.82 -6.88 6.52
C GLY A 8 14.92 -5.57 5.71
N ASP A 9 14.03 -5.36 4.73
CA ASP A 9 14.04 -4.24 3.79
C ASP A 9 15.38 -4.04 3.04
N VAL A 10 16.21 -5.10 2.94
CA VAL A 10 17.61 -5.05 2.46
C VAL A 10 17.77 -4.51 1.04
N PHE A 11 16.76 -4.67 0.18
CA PHE A 11 16.73 -4.14 -1.19
C PHE A 11 15.75 -2.97 -1.38
N GLY A 12 15.31 -2.38 -0.27
CA GLY A 12 14.21 -1.44 -0.22
C GLY A 12 12.95 -2.07 0.35
N ALA A 13 12.22 -1.30 1.14
CA ALA A 13 11.08 -1.79 1.88
C ALA A 13 9.96 -2.28 0.93
N GLY A 14 9.46 -3.48 1.21
CA GLY A 14 8.47 -4.18 0.38
C GLY A 14 8.97 -4.66 -0.98
N VAL A 15 10.23 -4.39 -1.38
CA VAL A 15 10.77 -4.78 -2.70
C VAL A 15 10.88 -6.30 -2.81
N GLY A 16 11.57 -6.94 -1.87
CA GLY A 16 11.78 -8.39 -1.93
C GLY A 16 10.47 -9.18 -1.95
N TRP A 17 9.47 -8.69 -1.20
CA TRP A 17 8.14 -9.28 -1.19
C TRP A 17 7.38 -9.06 -2.50
N ALA A 18 7.35 -7.84 -3.04
CA ALA A 18 6.71 -7.61 -4.32
C ALA A 18 7.38 -8.41 -5.44
N GLN A 19 8.72 -8.43 -5.48
CA GLN A 19 9.47 -9.15 -6.50
C GLN A 19 9.30 -10.67 -6.38
N SER A 20 9.19 -11.22 -5.16
CA SER A 20 8.89 -12.65 -5.02
C SER A 20 7.52 -13.01 -5.58
N ILE A 21 6.54 -12.09 -5.56
CA ILE A 21 5.25 -12.30 -6.23
C ILE A 21 5.40 -12.19 -7.75
N LEU A 22 6.05 -11.12 -8.24
CA LEU A 22 6.15 -10.81 -9.68
C LEU A 22 6.98 -11.83 -10.47
N GLU A 23 8.04 -12.36 -9.87
CA GLU A 23 8.97 -13.31 -10.50
C GLU A 23 8.46 -14.76 -10.46
N HIS A 24 7.41 -15.06 -9.68
CA HIS A 24 6.82 -16.39 -9.59
C HIS A 24 5.47 -16.42 -10.32
N LYS A 25 5.44 -17.09 -11.48
CA LYS A 25 4.28 -17.15 -12.37
C LYS A 25 2.95 -17.45 -11.66
N HIS A 26 2.92 -18.47 -10.78
CA HIS A 26 1.71 -18.86 -10.08
C HIS A 26 1.23 -17.78 -9.11
N ALA A 27 2.15 -17.22 -8.30
CA ALA A 27 1.82 -16.15 -7.37
C ALA A 27 1.35 -14.90 -8.12
N ARG A 28 2.10 -14.48 -9.15
CA ARG A 28 1.73 -13.34 -10.01
C ARG A 28 0.30 -13.48 -10.53
N GLN A 29 -0.04 -14.63 -11.10
CA GLN A 29 -1.37 -14.90 -11.64
C GLN A 29 -2.47 -14.87 -10.57
N GLU A 30 -2.19 -15.41 -9.38
CA GLU A 30 -3.15 -15.42 -8.28
C GLU A 30 -3.46 -14.00 -7.77
N PHE A 31 -2.43 -13.17 -7.60
CA PHE A 31 -2.60 -11.77 -7.20
C PHE A 31 -3.29 -10.94 -8.28
N GLU A 32 -2.90 -11.10 -9.55
CA GLU A 32 -3.56 -10.43 -10.67
C GLU A 32 -5.04 -10.83 -10.76
N ALA A 33 -5.36 -12.11 -10.65
CA ALA A 33 -6.74 -12.58 -10.64
C ALA A 33 -7.53 -12.00 -9.46
N PHE A 34 -6.92 -11.92 -8.27
CA PHE A 34 -7.54 -11.32 -7.10
C PHE A 34 -7.86 -9.83 -7.32
N PHE A 35 -6.90 -9.03 -7.80
CA PHE A 35 -7.11 -7.59 -8.01
C PHE A 35 -8.08 -7.24 -9.13
N ASN A 36 -8.26 -8.14 -10.11
CA ASN A 36 -9.22 -7.96 -11.21
C ASN A 36 -10.65 -8.40 -10.85
N ARG A 37 -10.87 -8.99 -9.68
CA ARG A 37 -12.21 -9.35 -9.24
C ARG A 37 -13.01 -8.11 -8.79
N PRO A 38 -14.24 -7.92 -9.29
CA PRO A 38 -15.05 -6.74 -8.98
C PRO A 38 -15.60 -6.71 -7.54
N ASP A 39 -15.48 -7.82 -6.81
CA ASP A 39 -16.07 -8.05 -5.50
C ASP A 39 -15.03 -8.20 -4.37
N THR A 40 -13.81 -7.70 -4.59
CA THR A 40 -12.72 -7.78 -3.63
C THR A 40 -12.27 -6.42 -3.14
N PHE A 41 -11.78 -6.38 -1.90
CA PHE A 41 -11.14 -5.20 -1.31
C PHE A 41 -9.74 -5.55 -0.84
N SER A 42 -8.82 -4.61 -1.01
CA SER A 42 -7.41 -4.76 -0.63
C SER A 42 -6.98 -3.63 0.28
N LEU A 43 -6.28 -3.97 1.37
CA LEU A 43 -5.67 -3.01 2.28
C LEU A 43 -4.20 -3.36 2.51
N GLY A 44 -3.31 -2.39 2.33
CA GLY A 44 -1.89 -2.48 2.67
C GLY A 44 -1.55 -1.50 3.78
N VAL A 45 -0.92 -1.98 4.86
CA VAL A 45 -0.50 -1.14 5.99
C VAL A 45 1.02 -1.20 6.12
N CYS A 46 1.67 -0.03 6.19
CA CYS A 46 3.13 0.10 6.32
C CYS A 46 3.90 -0.71 5.24
N ASN A 47 4.59 -1.80 5.61
CA ASN A 47 5.29 -2.67 4.66
C ASN A 47 4.36 -3.34 3.63
N GLY A 48 3.11 -3.61 4.01
CA GLY A 48 2.08 -4.04 3.08
C GLY A 48 1.71 -2.96 2.07
N CYS A 49 1.67 -1.68 2.47
CA CYS A 49 1.47 -0.56 1.54
C CYS A 49 2.64 -0.47 0.55
N GLN A 50 3.87 -0.54 1.05
CA GLN A 50 5.09 -0.52 0.24
C GLN A 50 5.11 -1.68 -0.78
N MET A 51 4.73 -2.89 -0.37
CA MET A 51 4.65 -4.04 -1.26
C MET A 51 3.56 -3.85 -2.34
N ILE A 52 2.33 -3.47 -1.95
CA ILE A 52 1.22 -3.33 -2.91
C ILE A 52 1.50 -2.23 -3.94
N THR A 53 2.09 -1.09 -3.54
CA THR A 53 2.45 -0.04 -4.52
C THR A 53 3.43 -0.50 -5.61
N ARG A 54 4.24 -1.53 -5.31
CA ARG A 54 5.16 -2.14 -6.28
C ARG A 54 4.49 -3.18 -7.16
N LEU A 55 3.31 -3.67 -6.78
CA LEU A 55 2.45 -4.53 -7.61
C LEU A 55 1.49 -3.73 -8.49
N LYS A 56 1.68 -2.41 -8.64
CA LYS A 56 0.75 -1.55 -9.38
C LYS A 56 0.47 -1.97 -10.82
N GLU A 57 1.37 -2.73 -11.45
CA GLU A 57 1.13 -3.31 -12.78
C GLU A 57 0.05 -4.39 -12.80
N LEU A 58 -0.26 -5.01 -11.65
CA LEU A 58 -1.31 -6.02 -11.49
C LEU A 58 -2.65 -5.42 -11.01
N ILE A 59 -2.68 -4.13 -10.65
CA ILE A 59 -3.81 -3.49 -9.97
C ILE A 59 -4.48 -2.48 -10.91
N PRO A 60 -5.73 -2.71 -11.35
CA PRO A 60 -6.46 -1.74 -12.16
C PRO A 60 -6.59 -0.38 -11.45
N GLY A 61 -6.29 0.71 -12.16
CA GLY A 61 -6.39 2.08 -11.62
C GLY A 61 -5.21 2.53 -10.74
N ALA A 62 -4.17 1.72 -10.57
CA ALA A 62 -3.01 2.05 -9.72
C ALA A 62 -1.82 2.68 -10.48
N ALA A 63 -1.98 3.04 -11.76
CA ALA A 63 -0.88 3.52 -12.62
C ALA A 63 -0.09 4.69 -12.00
N ASP A 64 -0.83 5.66 -11.42
CA ASP A 64 -0.32 6.89 -10.83
C ASP A 64 0.11 6.74 -9.35
N TRP A 65 0.07 5.53 -8.80
CA TRP A 65 0.49 5.34 -7.41
C TRP A 65 1.97 5.64 -7.23
N PRO A 66 2.32 6.37 -6.15
CA PRO A 66 3.70 6.72 -5.84
C PRO A 66 4.46 5.49 -5.33
N THR A 67 5.79 5.59 -5.35
CA THR A 67 6.66 4.66 -4.64
C THR A 67 7.08 5.28 -3.32
N PHE A 68 7.11 4.48 -2.25
CA PHE A 68 7.64 4.89 -0.96
C PHE A 68 9.15 4.66 -0.89
N SER A 69 9.89 5.69 -0.46
CA SER A 69 11.36 5.69 -0.31
C SER A 69 11.77 6.08 1.10
N HIS A 70 13.07 6.21 1.35
CA HIS A 70 13.58 6.69 2.63
C HIS A 70 12.99 8.06 3.02
N ASN A 71 12.73 8.21 4.32
CA ASN A 71 12.36 9.49 4.90
C ASN A 71 13.46 10.52 4.68
N ALA A 72 13.08 11.79 4.54
CA ALA A 72 14.03 12.89 4.41
C ALA A 72 14.97 12.99 5.64
N SER A 73 14.51 12.60 6.83
CA SER A 73 15.33 12.55 8.05
C SER A 73 16.40 11.45 8.02
N ARG A 74 16.28 10.47 7.11
CA ARG A 74 17.14 9.28 7.02
C ARG A 74 17.18 8.46 8.31
N GLN A 75 16.13 8.54 9.11
CA GLN A 75 15.95 7.77 10.34
C GLN A 75 14.60 7.06 10.29
N PHE A 76 14.51 5.99 11.09
CA PHE A 76 13.21 5.41 11.41
C PHE A 76 12.42 6.38 12.31
N GLU A 77 11.14 6.55 12.03
CA GLU A 77 10.28 7.51 12.72
C GLU A 77 9.13 6.76 13.40
N ALA A 78 9.27 6.50 14.70
CA ALA A 78 8.18 6.01 15.54
C ALA A 78 7.46 7.21 16.16
N ARG A 79 6.27 7.54 15.66
CA ARG A 79 5.52 8.73 16.09
C ARG A 79 4.05 8.40 16.31
N PHE A 80 3.42 9.15 17.21
CA PHE A 80 1.98 9.26 17.26
C PHE A 80 1.59 10.55 16.53
N GLY A 81 1.18 10.42 15.27
CA GLY A 81 0.98 11.55 14.37
C GLY A 81 -0.50 11.87 14.18
N MET A 82 -0.85 13.15 14.15
CA MET A 82 -2.19 13.58 13.71
C MET A 82 -2.28 13.49 12.19
N VAL A 83 -3.33 12.85 11.70
CA VAL A 83 -3.69 12.81 10.28
C VAL A 83 -5.12 13.32 10.09
N THR A 84 -5.39 13.89 8.92
CA THR A 84 -6.74 14.32 8.52
C THR A 84 -7.14 13.51 7.29
N ILE A 85 -8.33 12.93 7.31
CA ILE A 85 -8.85 12.16 6.19
C ILE A 85 -9.41 13.11 5.13
N ASP A 86 -8.87 13.03 3.91
CA ASP A 86 -9.33 13.76 2.72
C ASP A 86 -9.73 12.77 1.62
N ASP A 87 -11.03 12.57 1.42
CA ASP A 87 -11.60 11.75 0.34
C ASP A 87 -12.20 12.63 -0.79
N SER A 88 -12.02 13.96 -0.70
CA SER A 88 -12.68 14.91 -1.61
C SER A 88 -12.14 14.87 -3.04
N ARG A 89 -10.92 14.35 -3.23
CA ARG A 89 -10.21 14.29 -4.51
C ARG A 89 -10.29 12.91 -5.19
N ALA A 90 -10.85 11.90 -4.53
CA ALA A 90 -10.96 10.57 -5.10
C ALA A 90 -12.12 10.51 -6.09
N ALA A 91 -11.87 10.07 -7.33
CA ALA A 91 -12.92 9.85 -8.33
C ALA A 91 -13.92 8.76 -7.88
N THR A 92 -13.45 7.80 -7.08
CA THR A 92 -14.25 6.76 -6.44
C THR A 92 -13.98 6.80 -4.94
N PRO A 93 -15.02 6.85 -4.08
CA PRO A 93 -14.83 6.86 -2.64
C PRO A 93 -14.10 5.61 -2.15
N SER A 94 -13.20 5.77 -1.17
CA SER A 94 -12.55 4.62 -0.54
C SER A 94 -13.56 3.80 0.26
N VAL A 95 -13.63 2.48 0.01
CA VAL A 95 -14.48 1.56 0.79
C VAL A 95 -14.17 1.59 2.30
N PHE A 96 -12.93 1.95 2.68
CA PHE A 96 -12.50 1.96 4.07
C PHE A 96 -12.66 3.32 4.76
N LEU A 97 -12.74 4.42 4.01
CA LEU A 97 -12.70 5.78 4.54
C LEU A 97 -13.91 6.63 4.15
N HIS A 98 -14.84 6.08 3.36
CA HIS A 98 -16.05 6.78 2.96
C HIS A 98 -16.83 7.27 4.18
N GLY A 99 -17.26 8.54 4.14
CA GLY A 99 -17.98 9.18 5.24
C GLY A 99 -17.10 9.72 6.38
N MET A 100 -15.77 9.50 6.34
CA MET A 100 -14.84 9.98 7.37
C MET A 100 -14.14 11.29 7.00
N SER A 101 -14.40 11.85 5.81
CA SER A 101 -13.73 13.06 5.32
C SER A 101 -13.86 14.23 6.30
N GLY A 102 -12.73 14.90 6.57
CA GLY A 102 -12.63 16.00 7.54
C GLY A 102 -12.34 15.55 8.98
N SER A 103 -12.38 14.24 9.28
CA SER A 103 -11.97 13.72 10.58
C SER A 103 -10.47 13.88 10.77
N SER A 104 -10.08 14.42 11.93
CA SER A 104 -8.68 14.51 12.36
C SER A 104 -8.46 13.59 13.56
N LEU A 105 -7.60 12.58 13.40
CA LEU A 105 -7.38 11.52 14.37
C LEU A 105 -5.87 11.27 14.50
N PRO A 106 -5.37 10.96 15.71
CA PRO A 106 -4.01 10.52 15.85
C PRO A 106 -3.89 9.03 15.47
N ILE A 107 -2.77 8.66 14.83
CA ILE A 107 -2.44 7.30 14.44
C ILE A 107 -0.99 6.97 14.83
N ALA A 108 -0.75 5.70 15.17
CA ALA A 108 0.57 5.14 15.47
C ALA A 108 1.05 4.23 14.34
#